data_AF-A0A7S1I1U8-F1
#
_entry.id   AF-A0A7S1I1U8-F1
#
_cell.length_a   1.000
_cell.length_b   1.000
_cell.length_c   1.000
_cell.angle_alpha   90.00
_cell.angle_beta   90.00
_cell.angle_gamma   90.00
#
_symmetry.space_group_name_H-M   'P 1'
#
loop_
_entity.id
_entity.type
_entity.pdbx_description
1 polymer ?
#
loop_
_entity_poly.entity_id
_entity_poly.type
_entity_poly.pdbx_seq_one_letter_code
_entity_poly.pdbx_strand_id
1 'polypeptide(L)'
;MGLGWVQVAVASRTNEIDWAWDLMEQFEVSAGGERTVTLGALCKDLAQIYPGSKVEHFWHLKEDSGVAYEDMIFFDDALDGKWGNCQAVAELGVLAIHTPNGLTTGAWE
;
A
#
# COMPACT_ATOMS: atom_id res chain seq x y z
N MET A 1 16.79 6.14 -13.33
CA MET A 1 15.70 5.53 -14.14
C MET A 1 14.55 5.32 -13.16
N GLY A 2 13.47 6.08 -13.28
CA GLY A 2 12.33 5.99 -12.34
C GLY A 2 11.52 4.71 -12.53
N LEU A 3 10.64 4.42 -11.58
CA LEU A 3 9.75 3.25 -11.43
C LEU A 3 8.75 3.04 -12.61
N GLY A 4 9.18 3.11 -13.87
CA GLY A 4 8.27 3.08 -15.04
C GLY A 4 7.45 1.80 -15.22
N TRP A 5 7.58 0.82 -14.33
CA TRP A 5 6.95 -0.50 -14.36
C TRP A 5 6.33 -0.90 -13.01
N VAL A 6 6.42 -0.06 -11.97
CA VAL A 6 5.87 -0.34 -10.64
C VAL A 6 4.88 0.76 -10.27
N GLN A 7 3.63 0.37 -10.04
CA GLN A 7 2.59 1.23 -9.52
C GLN A 7 2.61 1.17 -7.98
N VAL A 8 2.37 2.29 -7.31
CA VAL A 8 2.34 2.35 -5.84
C VAL A 8 0.93 2.71 -5.39
N ALA A 9 0.39 1.90 -4.49
CA ALA A 9 -0.96 2.03 -3.97
C ALA A 9 -0.97 2.12 -2.44
N VAL A 10 -2.05 2.68 -1.88
CA VAL A 10 -2.33 2.71 -0.44
C VAL A 10 -3.63 1.97 -0.16
N ALA A 11 -3.62 1.08 0.82
CA ALA A 11 -4.81 0.47 1.39
C ALA A 11 -4.82 0.74 2.90
N SER A 12 -5.80 1.44 3.44
CA SER A 12 -5.85 1.81 4.86
C SER A 12 -7.26 1.70 5.42
N ARG A 13 -7.38 1.06 6.59
CA ARG A 13 -8.67 0.84 7.28
C ARG A 13 -9.05 1.98 8.23
N THR A 14 -8.33 3.10 8.19
CA THR A 14 -8.57 4.22 9.11
C THR A 14 -9.96 4.84 8.90
N ASN A 15 -10.53 5.36 9.98
CA ASN A 15 -11.70 6.24 9.93
C ASN A 15 -11.30 7.72 9.80
N GLU A 16 -10.02 8.05 10.00
CA GLU A 16 -9.47 9.40 9.90
C GLU A 16 -8.96 9.67 8.47
N ILE A 17 -9.88 9.72 7.51
CA ILE A 17 -9.57 9.77 6.07
C ILE A 17 -8.85 11.09 5.70
N ASP A 18 -9.38 12.23 6.14
CA ASP A 18 -8.81 13.54 5.83
C ASP A 18 -7.40 13.68 6.39
N TRP A 19 -7.17 13.20 7.62
CA TRP A 19 -5.86 13.22 8.26
C TRP A 19 -4.84 12.33 7.53
N ALA A 20 -5.27 11.17 7.02
CA ALA A 20 -4.39 10.32 6.24
C ALA A 20 -3.93 11.03 4.96
N TRP A 21 -4.84 11.73 4.27
CA TRP A 21 -4.49 12.54 3.10
C TRP A 21 -3.59 13.71 3.45
N ASP A 22 -3.88 14.46 4.51
CA ASP A 22 -3.04 15.58 4.97
C ASP A 22 -1.59 15.13 5.20
N LEU A 23 -1.39 13.94 5.80
CA LEU A 23 -0.05 13.36 5.99
C LEU A 23 0.58 12.95 4.66
N MET A 24 -0.18 12.28 3.79
CA MET A 24 0.30 11.85 2.48
C MET A 24 0.73 13.02 1.58
N GLU A 25 0.11 14.19 1.73
CA GLU A 25 0.49 15.41 1.00
C GLU A 25 1.77 16.07 1.56
N GLN A 26 2.16 15.75 2.80
CA GLN A 26 3.36 16.31 3.44
C GLN A 26 4.59 15.41 3.35
N PHE A 27 4.41 14.08 3.33
CA PHE A 27 5.51 13.14 3.26
C PHE A 27 6.04 13.00 1.83
N GLU A 28 7.31 13.35 1.64
CA GLU A 28 8.04 13.19 0.39
C GLU A 28 8.76 11.84 0.31
N VAL A 29 8.68 11.20 -0.86
CA VAL A 29 9.36 9.94 -1.17
C VAL A 29 10.21 10.08 -2.44
N SER A 30 11.38 9.45 -2.44
CA SER A 30 12.24 9.36 -3.63
C SER A 30 11.91 8.09 -4.43
N ALA A 31 11.53 8.27 -5.70
CA ALA A 31 11.28 7.18 -6.63
C ALA A 31 12.52 6.87 -7.51
N GLY A 32 13.68 6.62 -6.87
CA GLY A 32 14.90 6.19 -7.56
C GLY A 32 15.71 7.32 -8.23
N GLY A 33 15.74 8.51 -7.62
CA GLY A 33 16.54 9.66 -8.07
C GLY A 33 16.56 10.83 -7.08
N GLU A 34 17.16 11.95 -7.48
CA GLU A 34 17.27 13.16 -6.63
C GLU A 34 15.93 13.90 -6.45
N ARG A 35 14.92 13.58 -7.27
CA ARG A 35 13.59 14.20 -7.19
C ARG A 35 12.69 13.42 -6.26
N THR A 36 12.04 14.15 -5.36
CA THR A 36 10.97 13.66 -4.49
C THR A 36 9.60 14.00 -5.07
N VAL A 37 8.61 13.20 -4.71
CA VAL A 37 7.18 13.48 -4.89
C VAL A 37 6.47 13.22 -3.56
N THR A 38 5.34 13.87 -3.30
CA THR A 38 4.55 13.54 -2.12
C THR A 38 3.93 12.15 -2.27
N LEU A 39 3.73 11.44 -1.16
CA LEU A 39 3.09 10.12 -1.17
C LEU A 39 1.67 10.21 -1.76
N GLY A 40 0.95 11.30 -1.46
CA GLY A 40 -0.37 11.58 -2.03
C GLY A 40 -0.33 11.72 -3.55
N ALA A 41 0.65 12.45 -4.10
CA ALA A 41 0.80 12.57 -5.55
C ALA A 41 1.22 11.25 -6.20
N LEU A 42 2.03 10.43 -5.53
CA LEU A 42 2.49 9.14 -6.03
C LEU A 42 1.35 8.11 -6.13
N CYS A 43 0.40 8.13 -5.19
CA CYS A 43 -0.64 7.11 -5.05
C CYS A 43 -2.06 7.61 -5.34
N LYS A 44 -2.22 8.82 -5.88
CA LYS A 44 -3.50 9.53 -5.97
C LYS A 44 -4.63 8.68 -6.57
N ASP A 45 -4.34 7.95 -7.64
CA ASP A 45 -5.34 7.16 -8.38
C ASP A 45 -5.51 5.74 -7.80
N LEU A 46 -4.67 5.34 -6.83
CA LEU A 46 -4.64 4.00 -6.23
C LEU A 46 -4.60 4.07 -4.70
N ALA A 47 -5.46 4.92 -4.12
CA ALA A 47 -5.59 5.10 -2.67
C ALA A 47 -6.97 4.66 -2.18
N GLN A 48 -7.03 3.50 -1.52
CA GLN A 48 -8.21 2.98 -0.84
C GLN A 48 -8.07 3.28 0.65
N ILE A 49 -8.73 4.32 1.16
CA ILE A 49 -8.63 4.78 2.56
C ILE A 49 -10.03 4.89 3.16
N TYR A 50 -10.49 3.82 3.83
CA TYR A 50 -11.78 3.78 4.50
C TYR A 50 -11.88 2.58 5.45
N PRO A 51 -12.77 2.62 6.46
CA PRO A 51 -13.05 1.44 7.28
C PRO A 51 -13.59 0.29 6.42
N GLY A 52 -13.00 -0.90 6.56
CA GLY A 52 -13.41 -2.07 5.78
C GLY A 52 -12.43 -3.22 5.91
N SER A 53 -12.58 -4.24 5.08
CA SER A 53 -11.61 -5.34 4.98
C SER A 53 -10.55 -5.04 3.92
N LYS A 54 -9.30 -5.46 4.11
CA LYS A 54 -8.29 -5.31 3.04
C LYS A 54 -8.63 -6.12 1.79
N VAL A 55 -9.47 -7.15 1.91
CA VAL A 55 -9.99 -7.89 0.75
C VAL A 55 -10.76 -6.95 -0.20
N GLU A 56 -11.65 -6.12 0.35
CA GLU A 56 -12.41 -5.13 -0.43
C GLU A 56 -11.50 -4.05 -1.03
N HIS A 57 -10.53 -3.56 -0.25
CA HIS A 57 -9.54 -2.61 -0.75
C HIS A 57 -8.77 -3.17 -1.94
N PHE A 58 -8.31 -4.42 -1.85
CA PHE A 58 -7.57 -5.08 -2.92
C PHE A 58 -8.44 -5.43 -4.12
N TRP A 59 -9.74 -5.67 -3.94
CA TRP A 59 -10.68 -5.79 -5.05
C TRP A 59 -10.73 -4.50 -5.88
N HIS A 60 -10.92 -3.35 -5.23
CA HIS A 60 -10.88 -2.05 -5.92
C HIS A 60 -9.52 -1.73 -6.53
N LEU A 61 -8.41 -1.97 -5.81
CA LEU A 61 -7.07 -1.75 -6.35
C LEU A 61 -6.81 -2.58 -7.61
N LYS A 62 -7.30 -3.82 -7.67
CA LYS A 62 -7.20 -4.66 -8.86
C LYS A 62 -8.00 -4.09 -10.03
N GLU A 63 -9.24 -3.66 -9.80
CA GLU A 63 -10.08 -3.05 -10.84
C GLU A 63 -9.46 -1.74 -11.36
N ASP A 64 -8.98 -0.87 -10.46
CA ASP A 64 -8.44 0.44 -10.82
C ASP A 64 -7.06 0.36 -11.50
N SER A 65 -6.19 -0.55 -11.04
CA SER A 65 -4.83 -0.70 -11.59
C SER A 65 -4.73 -1.64 -12.79
N GLY A 66 -5.70 -2.56 -12.94
CA GLY A 66 -5.64 -3.66 -13.90
C GLY A 66 -4.56 -4.72 -13.61
N VAL A 67 -3.89 -4.67 -12.45
CA VAL A 67 -2.81 -5.60 -12.07
C VAL A 67 -3.41 -6.88 -11.48
N ALA A 68 -2.91 -8.05 -11.87
CA ALA A 68 -3.35 -9.32 -11.31
C ALA A 68 -2.84 -9.49 -9.87
N TYR A 69 -3.56 -10.20 -9.00
CA TYR A 69 -3.15 -10.38 -7.60
C TYR A 69 -1.76 -11.01 -7.45
N GLU A 70 -1.43 -11.98 -8.30
CA GLU A 70 -0.13 -12.65 -8.33
C GLU A 70 1.04 -11.72 -8.70
N ASP A 71 0.75 -10.56 -9.32
CA ASP A 71 1.73 -9.52 -9.65
C ASP A 71 1.78 -8.39 -8.61
N MET A 72 1.06 -8.54 -7.48
CA MET A 72 1.05 -7.55 -6.39
C MET A 72 1.93 -7.98 -5.22
N ILE A 73 2.58 -7.00 -4.59
CA ILE A 73 3.25 -7.12 -3.30
C ILE A 73 2.59 -6.17 -2.29
N PHE A 74 2.38 -6.65 -1.07
CA PHE A 74 1.70 -5.90 -0.01
C PHE A 74 2.50 -5.91 1.29
N PHE A 75 2.66 -4.76 1.93
CA PHE A 75 3.34 -4.63 3.21
C PHE A 75 2.36 -4.10 4.27
N ASP A 76 2.25 -4.78 5.41
CA ASP A 76 1.34 -4.41 6.51
C ASP A 76 1.86 -4.99 7.84
N ASP A 77 1.60 -4.30 8.95
CA ASP A 77 1.99 -4.73 10.29
C ASP A 77 0.97 -5.70 10.93
N ALA A 78 -0.25 -5.79 10.41
CA ALA A 78 -1.28 -6.68 10.93
C ALA A 78 -1.25 -8.05 10.24
N LEU A 79 -0.46 -8.98 10.78
CA LEU A 79 -0.31 -10.35 10.27
C LEU A 79 -1.62 -11.15 10.21
N ASP A 80 -2.19 -11.45 11.38
CA ASP A 80 -3.32 -12.37 11.58
C ASP A 80 -4.34 -11.82 12.62
N GLY A 81 -5.30 -12.66 13.02
CA GLY A 81 -6.23 -12.36 14.11
C GLY A 81 -7.29 -11.32 13.76
N LYS A 82 -7.63 -10.45 14.72
CA LYS A 82 -8.73 -9.46 14.60
C LYS A 82 -8.60 -8.55 13.37
N TRP A 83 -7.36 -8.22 13.01
CA TRP A 83 -7.08 -7.31 11.91
C TRP A 83 -6.52 -8.04 10.69
N GLY A 84 -5.71 -9.09 10.87
CA GLY A 84 -5.41 -10.14 9.88
C GLY A 84 -5.25 -9.71 8.43
N ASN A 85 -4.67 -8.53 8.20
CA ASN A 85 -4.63 -7.89 6.88
C ASN A 85 -3.75 -8.72 5.94
N CYS A 86 -2.56 -9.12 6.39
CA CYS A 86 -1.64 -9.90 5.57
C CYS A 86 -2.25 -11.26 5.20
N GLN A 87 -2.78 -12.00 6.19
CA GLN A 87 -3.39 -13.31 5.94
C GLN A 87 -4.54 -13.20 4.93
N ALA A 88 -5.48 -12.29 5.15
CA ALA A 88 -6.65 -12.15 4.29
C ALA A 88 -6.28 -11.74 2.85
N VAL A 89 -5.27 -10.89 2.68
CA VAL A 89 -4.79 -10.47 1.35
C VAL A 89 -3.98 -11.57 0.67
N ALA A 90 -3.19 -12.34 1.42
CA ALA A 90 -2.45 -13.48 0.90
C ALA A 90 -3.37 -14.57 0.31
N GLU A 91 -4.54 -14.78 0.91
CA GLU A 91 -5.57 -15.71 0.40
C GLU A 91 -6.10 -15.32 -1.00
N LEU A 92 -5.93 -14.06 -1.43
CA LEU A 92 -6.27 -13.61 -2.78
C LEU A 92 -5.19 -13.94 -3.82
N GLY A 93 -4.01 -14.38 -3.40
CA GLY A 93 -2.85 -14.64 -4.26
C GLY A 93 -1.81 -13.50 -4.29
N VAL A 94 -1.98 -12.47 -3.46
CA VAL A 94 -1.01 -11.37 -3.31
C VAL A 94 0.17 -11.80 -2.44
N LEU A 95 1.39 -11.38 -2.79
CA LEU A 95 2.55 -11.57 -1.93
C LEU A 95 2.49 -10.61 -0.73
N ALA A 96 1.97 -11.08 0.41
CA ALA A 96 1.89 -10.29 1.64
C ALA A 96 3.15 -10.45 2.52
N ILE A 97 3.78 -9.33 2.85
CA ILE A 97 4.96 -9.21 3.68
C ILE A 97 4.59 -8.57 5.01
N HIS A 98 4.79 -9.31 6.10
CA HIS A 98 4.52 -8.81 7.45
C HIS A 98 5.64 -7.90 7.95
N THR A 99 5.28 -6.67 8.32
CA THR A 99 6.23 -5.63 8.73
C THR A 99 5.91 -5.10 10.14
N PRO A 100 6.14 -5.87 11.21
CA PRO A 100 5.73 -5.50 12.58
C PRO A 100 6.47 -4.26 13.14
N ASN A 101 7.58 -3.88 12.51
CA ASN A 101 8.38 -2.70 12.88
C ASN A 101 8.35 -1.61 11.78
N GLY A 102 7.33 -1.65 10.92
CA GLY A 102 7.23 -0.77 9.75
C GLY A 102 8.20 -1.13 8.61
N LEU A 103 8.23 -0.28 7.58
CA LEU A 103 9.11 -0.45 6.43
C LEU A 103 10.55 -0.04 6.81
N THR A 104 11.48 -0.99 6.77
CA THR A 104 12.91 -0.76 7.09
C THR A 104 13.81 -1.24 5.96
N THR A 105 14.99 -0.64 5.81
CA THR A 105 15.97 -1.07 4.79
C THR A 105 16.59 -2.42 5.10
N GLY A 106 16.57 -2.86 6.37
CA GLY A 106 17.17 -4.13 6.78
C GLY A 106 16.52 -5.38 6.18
N ALA A 107 15.36 -5.26 5.53
CA ALA A 107 14.77 -6.35 4.74
C ALA A 107 15.44 -6.54 3.36
N TRP A 108 16.29 -5.58 2.95
CA TRP A 108 16.93 -5.50 1.63
C TRP A 108 18.47 -5.54 1.71
N GLU A 109 19.02 -5.65 2.91
CA GLU A 109 20.44 -5.84 3.21
C GLU A 109 20.76 -7.33 3.39
#